data_AF-A0A349JBB9-F1
#
_entry.id   AF-A0A349JBB9-F1
#
_cell.length_a   1.000
_cell.length_b   1.000
_cell.length_c   1.000
_cell.angle_alpha   90.00
_cell.angle_beta   90.00
_cell.angle_gamma   90.00
#
_symmetry.space_group_name_H-M   'P 1'
#
loop_
_entity.id
_entity.type
_entity.pdbx_description
1 polymer ?
#
loop_
_entity_poly.entity_id
_entity_poly.type
_entity_poly.pdbx_seq_one_letter_code
_entity_poly.pdbx_strand_id
1 'polypeptide(L)'
;MGAGVGLSVAGQFAAANANRRTNEYNAKLYDAQAVDSIARGEEAVGLEQEQARGILGSQRTGFAAQGITLDSETVDAAAADLERATARNVRTIKGNAWREAMGYRAQATGARRAGKFAYQGAMLNATGSLLTGAAQTAAMAQDYRYRNPTPAAPAKA
;
A
#
# COMPACT_ATOMS: atom_id res chain seq x y z
N MET A 1 -1.25 -40.57 14.08
CA MET A 1 -1.77 -39.18 14.01
C MET A 1 -0.69 -38.10 13.75
N GLY A 2 0.58 -38.42 13.44
CA GLY A 2 1.63 -37.40 13.19
C GLY A 2 1.68 -36.81 11.77
N ALA A 3 1.18 -37.52 10.75
CA ALA A 3 1.23 -37.07 9.36
C ALA A 3 0.25 -35.92 9.04
N GLY A 4 -0.86 -35.79 9.78
CA GLY A 4 -1.86 -34.74 9.56
C GLY A 4 -1.40 -33.34 10.00
N VAL A 5 -0.47 -33.25 10.96
CA VAL A 5 0.09 -31.98 11.44
C VAL A 5 1.19 -31.46 10.50
N GLY A 6 2.00 -32.34 9.91
CA GLY A 6 3.05 -31.94 8.96
C GLY A 6 2.50 -31.42 7.63
N LEU A 7 1.48 -32.08 7.07
CA LEU A 7 0.82 -31.65 5.83
C LEU A 7 0.06 -30.32 5.99
N SER A 8 -0.56 -30.09 7.16
CA SER A 8 -1.29 -28.83 7.40
C SER A 8 -0.36 -27.63 7.55
N VAL A 9 0.82 -27.80 8.16
CA VAL A 9 1.84 -26.74 8.29
C VAL A 9 2.45 -26.36 6.93
N ALA A 10 2.79 -27.33 6.09
CA ALA A 10 3.33 -27.07 4.75
C ALA A 10 2.34 -26.30 3.86
N GLY A 11 1.05 -26.67 3.91
CA GLY A 11 -0.02 -25.95 3.22
C GLY A 11 -0.20 -24.51 3.72
N GLN A 12 -0.11 -24.28 5.03
CA GLN A 12 -0.20 -22.95 5.63
C GLN A 12 0.95 -22.03 5.18
N PHE A 13 2.19 -22.54 5.12
CA PHE A 13 3.33 -21.76 4.64
C PHE A 13 3.25 -21.45 3.15
N ALA A 14 2.81 -22.41 2.33
CA ALA A 14 2.62 -22.19 0.90
C ALA A 14 1.55 -21.10 0.66
N ALA A 15 0.43 -21.17 1.37
CA ALA A 15 -0.64 -20.16 1.32
C ALA A 15 -0.14 -18.79 1.80
N ALA A 16 0.64 -18.74 2.89
CA ALA A 16 1.19 -17.50 3.41
C ALA A 16 2.21 -16.84 2.46
N ASN A 17 3.05 -17.65 1.81
CA ASN A 17 3.98 -17.15 0.79
C ASN A 17 3.24 -16.64 -0.46
N ALA A 18 2.19 -17.33 -0.91
CA ALA A 18 1.35 -16.85 -1.99
C ALA A 18 0.69 -15.52 -1.61
N ASN A 19 0.10 -15.42 -0.42
CA ASN A 19 -0.47 -14.18 0.10
C ASN A 19 0.56 -13.05 0.18
N ARG A 20 1.78 -13.33 0.64
CA ARG A 20 2.86 -12.34 0.69
C ARG A 20 3.19 -11.81 -0.70
N ARG A 21 3.36 -12.69 -1.69
CA ARG A 21 3.64 -12.29 -3.08
C ARG A 21 2.51 -11.46 -3.69
N THR A 22 1.26 -11.86 -3.49
CA THR A 22 0.10 -11.09 -3.95
C THR A 22 0.07 -9.69 -3.33
N ASN A 23 0.32 -9.61 -2.02
CA ASN A 23 0.37 -8.32 -1.33
C ASN A 23 1.55 -7.45 -1.76
N GLU A 24 2.72 -8.04 -2.03
CA GLU A 24 3.88 -7.34 -2.60
C GLU A 24 3.58 -6.81 -4.01
N TYR A 25 2.89 -7.58 -4.84
CA TYR A 25 2.43 -7.15 -6.15
C TYR A 25 1.46 -5.96 -6.04
N ASN A 26 0.44 -6.08 -5.18
CA ASN A 26 -0.52 -5.00 -4.94
C ASN A 26 0.20 -3.73 -4.45
N ALA A 27 1.20 -3.87 -3.56
CA ALA A 27 1.98 -2.73 -3.11
C ALA A 27 2.73 -2.02 -4.24
N LYS A 28 3.33 -2.77 -5.17
CA LYS A 28 3.99 -2.19 -6.35
C LYS A 28 3.00 -1.49 -7.28
N LEU A 29 1.81 -2.06 -7.44
CA LEU A 29 0.74 -1.44 -8.24
C LEU A 29 0.32 -0.10 -7.61
N TYR A 30 0.11 -0.06 -6.29
CA TYR A 30 -0.22 1.19 -5.59
C TYR A 30 0.93 2.21 -5.66
N ASP A 31 2.19 1.79 -5.56
CA ASP A 31 3.31 2.71 -5.76
C ASP A 31 3.35 3.28 -7.19
N ALA A 32 3.06 2.46 -8.20
CA ALA A 32 2.94 2.93 -9.59
C ALA A 32 1.79 3.94 -9.76
N GLN A 33 0.62 3.67 -9.15
CA GLN A 33 -0.51 4.61 -9.14
C GLN A 33 -0.16 5.92 -8.42
N ALA A 34 0.66 5.86 -7.38
CA ALA A 34 1.13 7.07 -6.70
C ALA A 34 2.02 7.93 -7.61
N VAL A 35 2.92 7.32 -8.37
CA VAL A 35 3.78 8.02 -9.34
C VAL A 35 2.93 8.61 -10.46
N ASP A 36 2.01 7.83 -11.00
CA ASP A 36 1.09 8.23 -12.06
C ASP A 36 0.18 9.41 -11.63
N SER A 37 -0.34 9.41 -10.40
CA SER A 37 -1.11 10.54 -9.86
C SER A 37 -0.29 11.84 -9.83
N ILE A 38 0.99 11.79 -9.45
CA ILE A 38 1.89 12.96 -9.51
C ILE A 38 2.10 13.38 -10.96
N ALA A 39 2.37 12.45 -11.88
CA ALA A 39 2.60 12.75 -13.29
C ALA A 39 1.38 13.42 -13.94
N ARG A 40 0.16 12.91 -13.70
CA ARG A 40 -1.08 13.57 -14.15
C ARG A 40 -1.26 14.95 -13.55
N GLY A 41 -0.87 15.13 -12.28
CA GLY A 41 -0.87 16.44 -11.63
C GLY A 41 0.08 17.43 -12.30
N GLU A 42 1.27 16.98 -12.71
CA GLU A 42 2.23 17.81 -13.44
C GLU A 42 1.74 18.18 -14.84
N GLU A 43 1.14 17.24 -15.57
CA GLU A 43 0.50 17.50 -16.86
C GLU A 43 -0.63 18.53 -16.74
N ALA A 44 -1.52 18.37 -15.76
CA ALA A 44 -2.60 19.32 -15.48
C ALA A 44 -2.09 20.72 -15.13
N VAL A 45 -0.94 20.82 -14.43
CA VAL A 45 -0.27 22.11 -14.20
C VAL A 45 0.20 22.74 -15.52
N GLY A 46 0.76 21.95 -16.43
CA GLY A 46 1.17 22.43 -17.75
C GLY A 46 -0.01 23.00 -18.53
N LEU A 47 -1.13 22.28 -18.57
CA LEU A 47 -2.37 22.71 -19.24
C LEU A 47 -2.93 24.00 -18.64
N GLU A 48 -2.98 24.10 -17.31
CA GLU A 48 -3.44 25.31 -16.60
C GLU A 48 -2.58 26.54 -16.96
N GLN A 49 -1.25 26.36 -17.03
CA GLN A 49 -0.32 27.42 -17.41
C GLN A 49 -0.44 27.81 -18.89
N GLU A 50 -0.69 26.85 -19.79
CA GLU A 50 -0.97 27.13 -21.20
C GLU A 50 -2.28 27.92 -21.37
N GLN A 51 -3.34 27.51 -20.66
CA GLN A 51 -4.61 28.20 -20.68
C GLN A 51 -4.48 29.64 -20.16
N ALA A 52 -3.75 29.84 -19.06
CA ALA A 52 -3.47 31.18 -18.53
C ALA A 52 -2.72 32.06 -19.55
N ARG A 53 -1.72 31.52 -20.23
CA ARG A 53 -0.99 32.24 -21.30
C ARG A 53 -1.90 32.61 -22.47
N GLY A 54 -2.81 31.72 -22.88
CA GLY A 54 -3.79 31.99 -23.92
C GLY A 54 -4.79 33.09 -23.55
N ILE A 55 -5.27 33.09 -22.30
CA ILE A 55 -6.15 34.14 -21.78
C ILE A 55 -5.43 35.49 -21.78
N LEU A 56 -4.20 35.54 -21.26
CA LEU A 56 -3.40 36.77 -21.24
C LEU A 56 -3.13 37.31 -22.65
N GLY A 57 -2.81 36.43 -23.61
CA GLY A 57 -2.62 36.81 -25.01
C GLY A 57 -3.88 37.39 -25.64
N SER A 58 -5.03 36.78 -25.37
CA SER A 58 -6.34 37.26 -25.83
C SER A 58 -6.70 38.61 -25.24
N GLN A 59 -6.47 38.80 -23.93
CA GLN A 59 -6.69 40.08 -23.24
C GLN A 59 -5.82 41.18 -23.83
N ARG A 60 -4.51 40.95 -24.00
CA ARG A 60 -3.58 41.91 -24.60
C ARG A 60 -4.00 42.31 -26.02
N THR A 61 -4.43 41.34 -26.83
CA THR A 61 -4.91 41.61 -28.20
C THR A 61 -6.20 42.42 -28.20
N GLY A 62 -7.12 42.13 -27.28
CA GLY A 62 -8.37 42.88 -27.09
C GLY A 62 -8.12 44.33 -26.71
N PHE A 63 -7.22 44.59 -25.75
CA PHE A 63 -6.84 45.96 -25.37
C PHE A 63 -6.18 46.72 -26.52
N ALA A 64 -5.27 46.06 -27.25
CA ALA A 64 -4.64 46.64 -28.43
C ALA A 64 -5.66 47.00 -29.53
N ALA A 65 -6.66 46.14 -29.77
CA ALA A 65 -7.73 46.39 -30.74
C ALA A 65 -8.66 47.56 -30.34
N GLN A 66 -8.78 47.83 -29.04
CA GLN A 66 -9.57 48.96 -28.51
C GLN A 66 -8.77 50.27 -28.48
N GLY A 67 -7.52 50.28 -28.94
CA GLY A 67 -6.65 51.46 -28.91
C GLY A 67 -6.22 51.86 -27.49
N ILE A 68 -6.42 50.98 -26.50
CA ILE A 68 -5.97 51.20 -25.13
C ILE A 68 -4.47 50.90 -25.10
N THR A 69 -3.66 51.91 -24.76
CA THR A 69 -2.23 51.71 -24.55
C THR A 69 -2.03 50.70 -23.44
N LEU A 70 -1.22 49.66 -23.71
CA LEU A 70 -0.81 48.59 -22.77
C LEU A 70 -0.15 49.12 -21.47
N ASP A 71 0.05 50.43 -21.36
CA ASP A 71 0.58 51.17 -20.22
C ASP A 71 -0.49 51.55 -19.18
N SER A 72 -1.73 51.06 -19.33
CA SER A 72 -2.77 51.28 -18.32
C SER A 72 -2.57 50.31 -17.16
N GLU A 73 -2.47 50.85 -15.93
CA GLU A 73 -2.43 50.09 -14.66
C GLU A 73 -3.47 48.95 -14.60
N THR A 74 -4.58 49.13 -15.32
CA THR A 74 -5.67 48.16 -15.45
C THR A 74 -5.27 46.87 -16.18
N VAL A 75 -4.43 46.94 -17.21
CA VAL A 75 -3.94 45.75 -17.94
C VAL A 75 -2.98 44.95 -17.06
N ASP A 76 -2.08 45.62 -16.35
CA ASP A 76 -1.15 44.99 -15.43
C ASP A 76 -1.85 44.40 -14.21
N ALA A 77 -2.89 45.08 -13.69
CA ALA A 77 -3.72 44.54 -12.61
C ALA A 77 -4.44 43.25 -13.03
N ALA A 78 -5.02 43.22 -14.24
CA ALA A 78 -5.69 42.03 -14.77
C ALA A 78 -4.73 40.86 -14.99
N ALA A 79 -3.52 41.13 -15.51
CA ALA A 79 -2.47 40.12 -15.65
C ALA A 79 -2.03 39.58 -14.28
N ALA A 80 -1.82 40.45 -13.29
CA ALA A 80 -1.44 40.06 -11.94
C ALA A 80 -2.54 39.27 -11.21
N ASP A 81 -3.81 39.57 -11.46
CA ASP A 81 -4.95 38.79 -10.94
C ASP A 81 -4.99 37.39 -11.55
N LEU A 82 -4.78 37.29 -12.87
CA LEU A 82 -4.71 36.02 -13.58
C LEU A 82 -3.55 35.16 -13.07
N GLU A 83 -2.35 35.72 -12.93
CA GLU A 83 -1.20 35.01 -12.37
C GLU A 83 -1.47 34.51 -10.96
N ARG A 84 -2.09 35.34 -10.10
CA ARG A 84 -2.49 34.92 -8.75
C ARG A 84 -3.52 33.79 -8.78
N ALA A 85 -4.47 33.82 -9.71
CA ALA A 85 -5.45 32.76 -9.89
C ALA A 85 -4.79 31.45 -10.35
N THR A 86 -3.96 31.51 -11.39
CA THR A 86 -3.19 30.37 -11.91
C THR A 86 -2.29 29.77 -10.83
N ALA A 87 -1.58 30.61 -10.05
CA ALA A 87 -0.74 30.12 -8.96
C ALA A 87 -1.54 29.38 -7.88
N ARG A 88 -2.76 29.85 -7.56
CA ARG A 88 -3.67 29.13 -6.65
C ARG A 88 -4.12 27.80 -7.24
N ASN A 89 -4.51 27.78 -8.51
CA ASN A 89 -4.95 26.56 -9.20
C ASN A 89 -3.82 25.51 -9.26
N VAL A 90 -2.61 25.92 -9.63
CA VAL A 90 -1.42 25.06 -9.65
C VAL A 90 -1.15 24.45 -8.28
N ARG A 91 -1.23 25.24 -7.20
CA ARG A 91 -1.06 24.71 -5.84
C ARG A 91 -2.15 23.70 -5.47
N THR A 92 -3.39 23.97 -5.87
CA THR A 92 -4.51 23.04 -5.65
C THR A 92 -4.31 21.73 -6.41
N ILE A 93 -3.93 21.79 -7.69
CA ILE A 93 -3.64 20.60 -8.51
C ILE A 93 -2.54 19.77 -7.87
N LYS A 94 -1.40 20.38 -7.54
CA LYS A 94 -0.28 19.71 -6.88
C LYS A 94 -0.68 19.13 -5.52
N GLY A 95 -1.44 19.86 -4.73
CA GLY A 95 -1.93 19.41 -3.42
C GLY A 95 -2.88 18.22 -3.53
N ASN A 96 -3.75 18.19 -4.55
CA ASN A 96 -4.66 17.07 -4.81
C ASN A 96 -3.89 15.83 -5.26
N ALA A 97 -3.01 15.97 -6.25
CA ALA A 97 -2.16 14.88 -6.74
C ALA A 97 -1.30 14.30 -5.61
N TRP A 98 -0.71 15.16 -4.77
CA TRP A 98 0.07 14.70 -3.63
C TRP A 98 -0.77 13.93 -2.60
N ARG A 99 -1.98 14.41 -2.28
CA ARG A 99 -2.89 13.69 -1.36
C ARG A 99 -3.30 12.33 -1.90
N GLU A 100 -3.62 12.24 -3.18
CA GLU A 100 -3.97 10.99 -3.85
C GLU A 100 -2.77 10.02 -3.86
N ALA A 101 -1.58 10.49 -4.24
CA ALA A 101 -0.34 9.71 -4.19
C ALA A 101 -0.01 9.21 -2.77
N MET A 102 -0.23 10.03 -1.74
CA MET A 102 -0.06 9.62 -0.35
C MET A 102 -1.08 8.56 0.07
N GLY A 103 -2.32 8.66 -0.40
CA GLY A 103 -3.35 7.63 -0.22
C GLY A 103 -2.89 6.28 -0.80
N TYR A 104 -2.38 6.29 -2.03
CA TYR A 104 -1.83 5.07 -2.65
C TYR A 104 -0.60 4.53 -1.90
N ARG A 105 0.34 5.38 -1.47
CA ARG A 105 1.49 4.95 -0.66
C ARG A 105 1.09 4.34 0.67
N ALA A 106 0.03 4.86 1.30
CA ALA A 106 -0.54 4.27 2.50
C ALA A 106 -1.13 2.88 2.23
N GLN A 107 -1.86 2.71 1.13
CA GLN A 107 -2.38 1.40 0.69
C GLN A 107 -1.23 0.42 0.39
N ALA A 108 -0.17 0.86 -0.28
CA ALA A 108 1.03 0.06 -0.54
C ALA A 108 1.69 -0.42 0.75
N THR A 109 1.82 0.47 1.73
CA THR A 109 2.35 0.14 3.06
C THR A 109 1.45 -0.85 3.79
N GLY A 110 0.14 -0.67 3.72
CA GLY A 110 -0.85 -1.60 4.26
C GLY A 110 -0.72 -3.00 3.67
N ALA A 111 -0.65 -3.11 2.33
CA ALA A 111 -0.47 -4.37 1.63
C ALA A 111 0.84 -5.07 2.05
N ARG A 112 1.97 -4.35 2.06
CA ARG A 112 3.26 -4.91 2.53
C ARG A 112 3.16 -5.46 3.96
N ARG A 113 2.53 -4.72 4.86
CA ARG A 113 2.33 -5.14 6.25
C ARG A 113 1.43 -6.37 6.34
N ALA A 114 0.31 -6.39 5.61
CA ALA A 114 -0.59 -7.54 5.56
C ALA A 114 0.14 -8.81 5.08
N GLY A 115 0.94 -8.71 4.02
CA GLY A 115 1.77 -9.81 3.53
C GLY A 115 2.79 -10.29 4.57
N LYS A 116 3.46 -9.36 5.28
CA LYS A 116 4.41 -9.69 6.35
C LYS A 116 3.72 -10.36 7.53
N PHE A 117 2.57 -9.86 7.97
CA PHE A 117 1.82 -10.44 9.08
C PHE A 117 1.23 -11.80 8.73
N ALA A 118 0.77 -12.02 7.49
CA ALA A 118 0.31 -13.33 7.06
C ALA A 118 1.44 -14.38 7.14
N TYR A 119 2.65 -14.01 6.71
CA TYR A 119 3.82 -14.89 6.81
C TYR A 119 4.24 -15.14 8.26
N GLN A 120 4.33 -14.10 9.09
CA GLN A 120 4.68 -14.23 10.50
C GLN A 120 3.63 -15.05 11.27
N GLY A 121 2.34 -14.82 11.01
CA GLY A 121 1.24 -15.57 11.59
C GLY A 121 1.29 -17.04 11.21
N ALA A 122 1.60 -17.37 9.95
CA ALA A 122 1.81 -18.76 9.54
C ALA A 122 3.00 -19.40 10.26
N MET A 123 4.09 -18.66 10.47
CA MET A 123 5.26 -19.16 11.21
C MET A 123 4.95 -19.42 12.69
N LEU A 124 4.21 -18.52 13.34
CA LEU A 124 3.75 -18.67 14.72
C LEU A 124 2.77 -19.83 14.87
N ASN A 125 1.80 -19.95 13.95
CA ASN A 125 0.82 -21.04 13.93
C ASN A 125 1.49 -22.39 13.68
N ALA A 126 2.48 -22.45 12.79
CA ALA A 126 3.26 -23.64 12.55
C ALA A 126 4.03 -24.07 13.81
N THR A 127 4.69 -23.12 14.48
CA THR A 127 5.43 -23.36 15.72
C THR A 127 4.49 -23.83 16.83
N GLY A 128 3.34 -23.18 17.00
CA GLY A 128 2.30 -23.57 17.96
C GLY A 128 1.69 -24.94 17.66
N SER A 129 1.46 -25.25 16.38
CA SER A 129 0.93 -26.55 15.94
C SER A 129 1.93 -27.68 16.19
N LEU A 130 3.22 -27.45 15.94
CA LEU A 130 4.29 -28.40 16.25
C LEU A 130 4.41 -28.63 17.76
N LEU A 131 4.39 -27.55 18.56
CA LEU A 131 4.48 -27.63 20.02
C LEU A 131 3.26 -28.36 20.63
N THR A 132 2.05 -28.02 20.17
CA THR A 132 0.80 -28.65 20.62
C THR A 132 0.76 -30.12 20.21
N GLY A 133 1.17 -30.43 18.98
CA GLY A 133 1.28 -31.81 18.51
C GLY A 133 2.26 -32.62 19.35
N ALA A 134 3.41 -32.05 19.72
CA ALA A 134 4.39 -32.69 20.61
C ALA A 134 3.88 -32.87 22.04
N ALA A 135 3.15 -31.89 22.59
CA ALA A 135 2.54 -31.99 23.91
C ALA A 135 1.46 -33.09 23.95
N GLN A 136 0.64 -33.20 22.90
CA GLN A 136 -0.37 -34.24 22.79
C GLN A 136 0.24 -35.64 22.69
N THR A 137 1.31 -35.83 21.90
CA THR A 137 1.99 -37.13 21.82
C THR A 137 2.68 -37.51 23.12
N ALA A 138 3.30 -36.55 23.82
CA ALA A 138 3.89 -36.77 25.14
C ALA A 138 2.83 -37.16 26.20
N ALA A 139 1.70 -36.45 26.23
CA ALA A 139 0.59 -36.78 27.14
C ALA A 139 0.02 -38.17 26.85
N MET A 140 -0.14 -38.52 25.57
CA MET A 140 -0.64 -39.83 25.15
C MET A 140 0.33 -40.97 25.51
N ALA A 141 1.64 -40.74 25.41
CA ALA A 141 2.66 -41.70 25.81
C ALA A 141 2.74 -41.88 27.34
N GLN A 142 2.52 -40.81 28.10
CA GLN A 142 2.41 -40.88 29.57
C GLN A 142 1.16 -41.67 29.98
N ASP A 143 0.00 -41.38 29.40
CA ASP A 143 -1.23 -42.12 29.69
C ASP A 143 -1.11 -43.62 29.35
N TYR A 144 -0.46 -43.95 28.23
CA TYR A 144 -0.15 -45.35 27.88
C TYR A 144 0.73 -46.06 28.92
N ARG A 145 1.74 -45.37 29.48
CA ARG A 145 2.59 -45.94 30.55
C ARG A 145 1.85 -46.11 31.87
N TYR A 146 0.92 -45.21 32.20
CA TYR A 146 0.12 -45.32 33.42
C TYR A 146 -0.98 -46.37 33.32
N ARG A 147 -1.54 -46.59 32.13
CA ARG A 147 -2.64 -47.55 31.92
C ARG A 147 -2.20 -48.99 31.74
N ASN A 148 -0.96 -49.22 31.26
CA ASN A 148 -0.35 -50.55 31.14
C ASN A 148 0.94 -50.62 31.98
N PRO A 149 0.85 -50.78 33.32
CA PRO A 149 2.03 -51.11 34.11
C PRO A 149 2.54 -52.48 33.63
N THR A 150 3.79 -52.52 33.16
CA THR A 150 4.47 -53.78 32.83
C THR A 150 4.31 -54.77 33.98
N PRO A 151 3.83 -56.01 33.75
CA PRO A 151 3.78 -57.01 34.80
C PRO A 151 5.19 -57.20 35.36
N ALA A 152 5.32 -57.13 36.68
CA ALA A 152 6.60 -57.32 37.37
C ALA A 152 7.27 -58.60 36.86
N ALA A 153 8.54 -58.50 36.50
CA ALA A 153 9.34 -59.63 36.04
C ALA A 153 9.22 -60.78 37.08
N PRO A 154 9.01 -62.05 36.64
CA PRO A 154 8.84 -63.15 37.58
C PRO A 154 10.10 -63.28 38.43
N ALA A 155 9.90 -63.30 39.76
CA ALA A 155 10.96 -63.54 40.72
C ALA A 155 11.62 -64.89 40.41
N LYS A 156 12.93 -64.87 40.17
CA LYS A 156 13.73 -66.10 40.07
C LYS A 156 13.72 -66.78 41.44
N ALA A 157 13.12 -67.96 41.51
CA ALA A 157 13.22 -68.90 42.63
C ALA A 157 14.17 -70.03 42.24
#